data_AF-A0AAU5YCQ8-F1
#
_entry.id   AF-A0AAU5YCQ8-F1
#
_cell.length_a   1.000
_cell.length_b   1.000
_cell.length_c   1.000
_cell.angle_alpha   90.00
_cell.angle_beta   90.00
_cell.angle_gamma   90.00
#
_symmetry.space_group_name_H-M   'P 1'
#
loop_
_entity.id
_entity.type
_entity.pdbx_description
1 polymer ?
#
loop_
_entity_poly.entity_id
_entity_poly.type
_entity_poly.pdbx_seq_one_letter_code
_entity_poly.pdbx_strand_id
1 'polypeptide(L)'
;MELQHQPASRRGHFRRCGITVAREACSWEEGKCLLFDHPFEHEARDEGARPRTCLLIDLRHPETTVPERRALVALITEIREIRRLMGEG
;
A
#
# COMPACT_ATOMS: atom_id res chain seq x y z
N MET A 1 -7.25 3.18 0.27
CA MET A 1 -6.65 2.70 -0.97
C MET A 1 -5.14 2.68 -0.83
N GLU A 2 -4.47 1.70 -1.41
CA GLU A 2 -3.01 1.59 -1.46
C GLU A 2 -2.55 1.70 -2.91
N LEU A 3 -1.60 2.59 -3.16
CA LEU A 3 -0.94 2.74 -4.45
C LEU A 3 0.47 2.16 -4.36
N GLN A 4 0.78 1.23 -5.25
CA GLN A 4 2.10 0.66 -5.42
C GLN A 4 2.68 1.07 -6.77
N HIS A 5 3.81 1.77 -6.73
CA HIS A 5 4.57 2.12 -7.93
C HIS A 5 5.80 1.21 -8.04
N GLN A 6 6.01 0.63 -9.23
CA GLN A 6 7.24 -0.07 -9.56
C GLN A 6 8.16 0.88 -10.35
N PRO A 7 9.27 1.34 -9.77
CA PRO A 7 10.22 2.19 -10.50
C PRO A 7 10.79 1.43 -11.71
N ALA A 8 11.09 2.16 -12.78
CA ALA A 8 11.78 1.59 -13.94
C ALA A 8 13.16 1.06 -13.55
N SER A 9 13.48 -0.18 -13.92
CA SER A 9 14.79 -0.76 -13.67
C SER A 9 15.75 -0.41 -14.79
N ARG A 10 16.99 -0.06 -14.44
CA ARG A 10 18.07 0.10 -15.44
C ARG A 10 18.56 -1.22 -16.03
N ARG A 11 18.13 -2.37 -15.50
CA ARG A 11 18.51 -3.72 -15.96
C ARG A 11 17.24 -4.55 -16.17
N GLY A 12 17.00 -4.97 -17.40
CA GLY A 12 15.69 -5.40 -17.92
C GLY A 12 14.85 -6.41 -17.10
N HIS A 13 13.54 -6.25 -17.27
CA HIS A 13 12.41 -7.19 -17.23
C HIS A 13 12.27 -8.14 -16.02
N PHE A 14 11.49 -7.69 -15.03
CA PHE A 14 10.88 -8.55 -13.99
C PHE A 14 9.70 -9.35 -14.58
N ARG A 15 9.96 -10.51 -15.18
CA ARG A 15 8.90 -11.25 -15.91
C ARG A 15 7.92 -12.07 -15.06
N ARG A 16 7.97 -12.03 -13.72
CA ARG A 16 7.08 -12.89 -12.88
C ARG A 16 6.82 -12.31 -11.48
N CYS A 17 6.24 -11.12 -11.42
CA CYS A 17 5.71 -10.58 -10.17
C CYS A 17 4.23 -10.22 -10.37
N GLY A 18 3.35 -10.71 -9.50
CA GLY A 18 1.91 -10.47 -9.59
C GLY A 18 1.25 -10.27 -8.24
N ILE A 19 0.15 -9.54 -8.22
CA ILE A 19 -0.73 -9.37 -7.07
C ILE A 19 -2.11 -9.89 -7.43
N THR A 20 -2.73 -10.64 -6.53
CA THR A 20 -4.14 -10.97 -6.63
C THR A 20 -4.88 -10.20 -5.54
N VAL A 21 -5.88 -9.41 -5.89
CA VAL A 21 -6.70 -8.63 -4.95
C VAL A 21 -8.15 -9.02 -5.17
N ALA A 22 -8.87 -9.43 -4.13
CA ALA A 22 -10.28 -9.83 -4.25
C ALA A 22 -10.54 -10.87 -5.39
N ARG A 23 -9.58 -11.78 -5.62
CA ARG A 23 -9.56 -12.81 -6.69
C ARG A 23 -9.27 -12.27 -8.11
N GLU A 24 -8.94 -11.01 -8.26
CA GLU A 24 -8.51 -10.41 -9.52
C GLU A 24 -6.98 -10.34 -9.58
N ALA A 25 -6.39 -11.02 -10.57
CA ALA A 25 -4.94 -11.06 -10.75
C ALA A 25 -4.45 -9.90 -11.62
N CYS A 26 -3.40 -9.23 -11.16
CA CYS A 26 -2.73 -8.13 -11.83
C CYS A 26 -1.21 -8.30 -11.77
N SER A 27 -0.50 -7.75 -12.76
CA SER A 27 0.96 -7.72 -12.78
C SER A 27 1.45 -6.28 -12.63
N TRP A 28 2.52 -6.09 -11.86
CA TRP A 28 3.19 -4.79 -11.87
C TRP A 28 3.95 -4.58 -13.17
N GLU A 29 3.89 -3.35 -13.66
CA GLU A 29 4.63 -2.90 -14.83
C GLU A 29 5.58 -1.79 -14.43
N GLU A 30 6.82 -1.85 -14.94
CA GLU A 30 7.83 -0.82 -14.70
C GLU A 30 7.34 0.56 -15.15
N GLY A 31 7.50 1.55 -14.28
CA GLY A 31 7.06 2.93 -14.52
C GLY A 31 5.55 3.15 -14.33
N LYS A 32 4.76 2.11 -14.01
CA LYS A 32 3.32 2.23 -13.75
C LYS A 32 2.97 2.12 -12.28
N CYS A 33 1.75 2.55 -11.96
CA CYS A 33 1.16 2.44 -10.64
C CYS A 33 0.04 1.40 -10.66
N LEU A 34 -0.03 0.57 -9.63
CA LEU A 34 -1.19 -0.23 -9.29
C LEU A 34 -1.89 0.41 -8.09
N LEU A 35 -3.20 0.62 -8.19
CA LEU A 35 -4.03 1.17 -7.12
C LEU A 35 -5.10 0.14 -6.79
N PHE A 36 -5.22 -0.21 -5.51
CA PHE A 36 -6.24 -1.14 -5.04
C PHE A 36 -6.64 -0.83 -3.60
N ASP A 37 -7.71 -1.47 -3.13
CA ASP A 37 -8.14 -1.36 -1.75
C ASP A 37 -7.49 -2.45 -0.89
N HIS A 38 -6.50 -2.07 -0.08
CA HIS A 38 -5.81 -2.97 0.85
C HIS A 38 -6.70 -3.69 1.88
N PRO A 39 -7.92 -3.23 2.23
CA PRO A 39 -8.80 -4.00 3.10
C PRO A 39 -9.28 -5.33 2.49
N PHE A 40 -9.28 -5.45 1.16
CA PHE A 40 -9.55 -6.74 0.51
C PHE A 40 -8.38 -7.70 0.70
N GLU A 41 -8.70 -8.98 0.77
CA GLU A 41 -7.69 -10.04 0.74
C GLU A 41 -6.81 -9.88 -0.50
N HIS A 42 -5.50 -9.85 -0.27
CA HIS A 42 -4.52 -9.70 -1.32
C HIS A 42 -3.29 -10.58 -1.09
N GLU A 43 -2.80 -11.19 -2.17
CA GLU A 43 -1.59 -12.02 -2.19
C GLU A 43 -0.61 -11.43 -3.20
N ALA A 44 0.60 -11.07 -2.73
CA ALA A 44 1.71 -10.67 -3.58
C ALA A 44 2.62 -11.87 -3.82
N ARG A 45 2.91 -12.16 -5.09
CA ARG A 45 3.81 -13.24 -5.51
C ARG A 45 4.99 -12.67 -6.27
N ASP A 46 6.19 -13.01 -5.81
CA ASP A 46 7.45 -12.69 -6.46
C ASP A 46 8.18 -13.98 -6.85
N GLU A 47 8.24 -14.27 -8.15
CA GLU A 47 9.01 -15.40 -8.71
C GLU A 47 10.23 -14.91 -9.50
N GLY A 48 10.66 -13.68 -9.19
CA GLY A 48 11.85 -13.04 -9.75
C GLY A 48 13.15 -13.58 -9.15
N ALA A 49 14.20 -13.59 -9.96
CA ALA A 49 15.55 -13.98 -9.52
C ALA A 49 16.33 -12.82 -8.85
N ARG A 50 15.69 -11.66 -8.68
CA ARG A 50 16.30 -10.44 -8.14
C ARG A 50 15.31 -9.69 -7.25
N PRO A 51 15.79 -8.99 -6.21
CA PRO A 51 14.93 -8.17 -5.38
C PRO A 51 14.16 -7.13 -6.19
N ARG A 52 12.89 -6.96 -5.84
CA ARG A 52 12.02 -5.90 -6.34
C ARG A 52 11.78 -4.88 -5.24
N THR A 53 11.71 -3.61 -5.62
CA THR A 53 11.35 -2.52 -4.70
C THR A 53 10.12 -1.82 -5.23
N CYS A 54 9.17 -1.56 -4.34
CA CYS A 54 7.99 -0.76 -4.62
C CYS A 54 7.95 0.45 -3.71
N LEU A 55 7.44 1.56 -4.25
CA LEU A 55 6.98 2.68 -3.44
C LEU A 55 5.52 2.43 -3.08
N LEU A 56 5.24 2.31 -1.79
CA LEU A 56 3.89 2.17 -1.24
C LEU A 56 3.39 3.54 -0.76
N ILE A 57 2.18 3.90 -1.15
CA ILE A 57 1.52 5.13 -0.74
C ILE A 57 0.09 4.81 -0.31
N ASP A 58 -0.21 5.06 0.97
CA ASP A 58 -1.57 5.00 1.49
C ASP A 58 -2.34 6.26 1.11
N LEU A 59 -3.43 6.06 0.37
CA LEU A 59 -4.35 7.09 -0.05
C LEU A 59 -5.67 6.94 0.71
N ARG A 60 -6.19 8.09 1.18
CA ARG A 60 -7.55 8.15 1.72
C ARG A 60 -8.55 7.72 0.66
N HIS A 61 -9.57 6.99 1.06
CA HIS A 61 -10.67 6.64 0.15
C HIS A 61 -11.32 7.95 -0.37
N PRO A 62 -11.67 8.05 -1.65
CA PRO A 62 -12.22 9.28 -2.23
C PRO A 62 -13.52 9.70 -1.54
N GLU A 63 -14.29 8.74 -1.05
CA GLU A 63 -15.56 8.97 -0.35
C GLU A 63 -15.40 9.35 1.12
N THR A 64 -14.19 9.31 1.69
CA THR A 64 -14.00 9.77 3.07
C THR A 64 -14.39 11.25 3.17
N THR A 65 -15.23 11.61 4.13
CA THR A 65 -15.70 12.98 4.28
C THR A 65 -14.69 13.85 5.06
N VAL A 66 -14.82 15.18 4.99
CA VAL A 66 -13.98 16.08 5.80
C VAL A 66 -14.21 15.90 7.30
N PRO A 67 -15.46 15.75 7.81
CA PRO A 67 -15.70 15.41 9.21
C PRO A 67 -15.03 14.10 9.64
N GLU A 68 -15.17 13.01 8.86
CA GLU A 68 -14.52 11.72 9.15
C GLU A 68 -13.00 11.86 9.24
N ARG A 69 -12.38 12.57 8.29
CA ARG A 69 -10.93 12.83 8.32
C ARG A 69 -10.49 13.49 9.62
N ARG A 70 -11.23 14.52 10.07
CA ARG A 70 -10.92 15.23 11.31
C ARG A 70 -11.06 14.33 12.53
N ALA A 71 -12.14 13.55 12.59
CA ALA A 71 -12.39 12.60 13.67
C ALA A 71 -11.28 11.54 13.75
N LEU A 72 -10.87 10.97 12.60
CA LEU A 72 -9.82 9.96 12.54
C LEU A 72 -8.45 10.51 12.98
N VAL A 73 -8.10 11.73 12.55
CA VAL A 73 -6.86 12.39 12.99
C VAL A 73 -6.87 12.62 14.49
N ALA A 74 -7.98 13.12 15.06
CA ALA A 74 -8.10 13.32 16.50
C ALA A 74 -7.93 12.00 17.25
N LEU A 75 -8.67 10.96 16.87
CA LEU A 75 -8.59 9.64 17.50
C LEU A 75 -7.18 9.04 17.46
N ILE A 76 -6.54 9.02 16.29
CA ILE A 76 -5.20 8.44 16.13
C ILE A 76 -4.17 9.21 16.95
N THR A 77 -4.31 10.54 17.03
CA THR A 77 -3.42 11.38 17.83
C THR A 77 -3.53 11.04 19.31
N GLU A 78 -4.76 10.94 19.83
CA GLU A 78 -4.99 10.55 21.23
C GLU A 78 -4.46 9.14 21.54
N ILE A 79 -4.69 8.16 20.66
CA ILE A 79 -4.17 6.80 20.83
C ILE A 79 -2.64 6.79 20.94
N ARG A 80 -1.96 7.61 20.12
CA ARG A 80 -0.50 7.72 20.16
C ARG A 80 -0.01 8.35 21.46
N GLU A 81 -0.69 9.38 21.95
CA GLU A 81 -0.35 10.01 23.23
C GLU A 81 -0.56 9.04 24.41
N ILE A 82 -1.65 8.27 24.40
CA ILE A 82 -1.88 7.25 25.43
C ILE A 82 -0.77 6.21 25.40
N ARG A 83 -0.40 5.66 24.24
CA ARG A 83 0.71 4.69 24.12
C ARG A 83 2.04 5.27 24.62
N ARG A 84 2.32 6.53 24.28
CA ARG A 84 3.51 7.26 24.77
C ARG A 84 3.53 7.37 26.30
N LEU A 85 2.39 7.69 26.92
CA LEU A 85 2.27 7.79 28.37
C LEU A 85 2.39 6.42 29.06
N MET A 86 1.99 5.34 28.40
CA MET A 86 2.12 3.97 28.91
C MET A 86 3.52 3.38 28.75
N GLY A 87 4.48 4.08 28.12
CA GLY A 87 5.86 3.60 27.94
C GLY A 87 6.02 2.51 26.89
N GLU A 88 5.02 2.31 26.02
CA GLU A 88 5.10 1.42 24.87
C GLU A 88 5.67 2.21 23.68
N GLY A 89 7.01 2.23 23.58
CA GLY A 89 7.76 2.91 22.51
C GLY A 89 8.90 2.06 21.98
#